data_AF-A0A4U9D777-F1
#
_entry.id   AF-A0A4U9D777-F1
#
_cell.length_a   1.000
_cell.length_b   1.000
_cell.length_c   1.000
_cell.angle_alpha   90.00
_cell.angle_beta   90.00
_cell.angle_gamma   90.00
#
_symmetry.space_group_name_H-M   'P 1'
#
loop_
_entity.id
_entity.type
_entity.pdbx_description
1 polymer ?
#
loop_
_entity_poly.entity_id
_entity_poly.type
_entity_poly.pdbx_seq_one_letter_code
_entity_poly.pdbx_strand_id
1 'polypeptide(L)'
;MLISRKLSAIDDVEEVSVMMGTPANKALLESTGFWHEEFAQATPNDICAAIRTRQPVADILNLIQQRLDARAERYCPGAEQRPASAKGAPLGERLRETAGGKPGADLRRRGVRAGVARQGLESGKNVMLFSDNVPLEQERALKQYARERGLLVMGPDCGTAAIAGAPLAFANILPAGCIGVIGASGTGIQELTSQVALLGQGVTHAIGLGGRDLSQQIGGLSALTALEMLAADAQSKVIAFVSKPPAESVRQTIISAMKKLV
;
A
#
# COMPACT_ATOMS: atom_id res chain seq x y z
N MET A 1 14.95 3.65 -4.76
CA MET A 1 16.00 4.47 -4.11
C MET A 1 17.31 3.74 -3.82
N LEU A 2 17.33 2.50 -3.30
CA LEU A 2 18.59 1.80 -2.99
C LEU A 2 19.41 1.36 -4.23
N ILE A 3 18.75 1.05 -5.35
CA ILE A 3 19.42 0.62 -6.59
C ILE A 3 20.14 1.80 -7.26
N SER A 4 19.45 2.93 -7.46
CA SER A 4 20.04 4.16 -8.02
C SER A 4 21.25 4.64 -7.20
N ARG A 5 21.19 4.62 -5.86
CA ARG A 5 22.35 4.97 -5.01
C ARG A 5 23.56 4.04 -5.17
N LYS A 6 23.35 2.74 -5.35
CA LYS A 6 24.46 1.77 -5.51
C LYS A 6 25.06 1.79 -6.91
N LEU A 7 24.24 2.05 -7.92
CA LEU A 7 24.70 2.18 -9.30
C LEU A 7 25.43 3.50 -9.52
N SER A 8 25.01 4.58 -8.84
CA SER A 8 25.70 5.88 -8.87
C SER A 8 27.05 5.88 -8.10
N ALA A 9 27.38 4.79 -7.40
CA ALA A 9 28.65 4.64 -6.68
C ALA A 9 29.72 3.91 -7.51
N ILE A 10 29.46 3.66 -8.79
CA ILE A 10 30.41 3.10 -9.75
C ILE A 10 31.16 4.29 -10.36
N ASP A 11 32.50 4.28 -10.33
CA ASP A 11 33.34 5.43 -10.71
C ASP A 11 33.11 5.94 -12.15
N ASP A 12 32.64 5.07 -13.05
CA ASP A 12 32.36 5.38 -14.45
C ASP A 12 30.93 5.85 -14.73
N VAL A 13 30.08 5.89 -13.71
CA VAL A 13 28.67 6.28 -13.81
C VAL A 13 28.48 7.70 -13.31
N GLU A 14 28.03 8.59 -14.18
CA GLU A 14 27.75 9.97 -13.80
C GLU A 14 26.37 10.10 -13.16
N GLU A 15 25.38 9.41 -13.71
CA GLU A 15 23.99 9.68 -13.38
C GLU A 15 23.10 8.47 -13.69
N VAL A 16 22.24 8.08 -12.73
CA VAL A 16 21.39 6.87 -12.81
C VAL A 16 19.95 7.15 -12.46
N SER A 17 19.06 6.83 -13.39
CA SER A 17 17.62 6.90 -13.22
C SER A 17 17.01 5.51 -13.34
N VAL A 18 16.37 5.03 -12.27
CA VAL A 18 15.69 3.71 -12.25
C VAL A 18 14.28 3.88 -11.71
N MET A 19 13.28 3.57 -12.52
CA MET A 19 11.86 3.75 -12.18
C MET A 19 10.96 2.78 -12.94
N MET A 20 9.70 2.63 -12.51
CA MET A 20 8.72 1.81 -13.22
C MET A 20 8.25 2.51 -14.51
N GLY A 21 7.87 1.77 -15.55
CA GLY A 21 7.36 2.29 -16.83
C GLY A 21 5.95 2.90 -16.78
N THR A 22 5.60 3.64 -15.72
CA THR A 22 4.34 4.37 -15.61
C THR A 22 4.36 5.64 -16.47
N PRO A 23 3.20 6.16 -16.94
CA PRO A 23 3.17 7.42 -17.71
C PRO A 23 3.84 8.60 -16.99
N ALA A 24 3.64 8.73 -15.67
CA ALA A 24 4.25 9.78 -14.86
C ALA A 24 5.78 9.67 -14.82
N ASN A 25 6.30 8.45 -14.69
CA ASN A 25 7.73 8.18 -14.67
C ASN A 25 8.36 8.38 -16.07
N LYS A 26 7.65 8.02 -17.14
CA LYS A 26 8.10 8.29 -18.52
C LYS A 26 8.27 9.78 -18.80
N ALA A 27 7.30 10.60 -18.40
CA ALA A 27 7.40 12.06 -18.49
C ALA A 27 8.57 12.62 -17.66
N LEU A 28 8.89 11.96 -16.53
CA LEU A 28 10.05 12.32 -15.72
C LEU A 28 11.38 11.95 -16.41
N LEU A 29 11.47 10.79 -17.08
CA LEU A 29 12.65 10.42 -17.89
C LEU A 29 12.87 11.39 -19.06
N GLU A 30 11.78 11.87 -19.67
CA GLU A 30 11.84 12.87 -20.74
C GLU A 30 12.35 14.22 -20.24
N SER A 31 11.76 14.76 -19.17
CA SER A 31 12.17 16.07 -18.62
C SER A 31 13.57 16.07 -18.01
N THR A 32 14.09 14.91 -17.60
CA THR A 32 15.44 14.76 -17.04
C THR A 32 16.50 14.38 -18.07
N GLY A 33 16.15 14.31 -19.37
CA GLY A 33 17.10 14.02 -20.44
C GLY A 33 17.60 12.57 -20.47
N PHE A 34 16.81 11.65 -19.91
CA PHE A 34 17.07 10.20 -19.88
C PHE A 34 16.15 9.42 -20.81
N TRP A 35 15.43 10.07 -21.71
CA TRP A 35 14.51 9.40 -22.61
C TRP A 35 15.22 8.51 -23.65
N HIS A 36 14.62 7.35 -23.92
CA HIS A 36 15.00 6.44 -24.99
C HIS A 36 13.74 5.80 -25.58
N GLU A 37 13.74 5.51 -26.89
CA GLU A 37 12.56 4.98 -27.60
C GLU A 37 12.09 3.63 -27.05
N GLU A 38 13.00 2.82 -26.49
CA GLU A 38 12.64 1.55 -25.84
C GLU A 38 11.68 1.74 -24.65
N PHE A 39 11.68 2.90 -24.00
CA PHE A 39 10.73 3.19 -22.92
C PHE A 39 9.31 3.43 -23.42
N ALA A 40 9.10 3.64 -24.72
CA ALA A 40 7.76 3.80 -25.29
C ALA A 40 6.89 2.57 -25.00
N GLN A 41 7.46 1.36 -25.14
CA GLN A 41 6.75 0.09 -24.95
C GLN A 41 6.69 -0.38 -23.48
N ALA A 42 7.46 0.23 -22.58
CA ALA A 42 7.48 -0.16 -21.18
C ALA A 42 6.11 0.05 -20.51
N THR A 43 5.66 -0.91 -19.72
CA THR A 43 4.42 -0.84 -18.95
C THR A 43 4.70 -0.46 -17.49
N PRO A 44 3.67 -0.12 -16.68
CA PRO A 44 3.82 0.06 -15.23
C PRO A 44 4.45 -1.12 -14.47
N ASN A 45 4.56 -2.31 -15.08
CA ASN A 45 5.20 -3.48 -14.48
C ASN A 45 6.68 -3.64 -14.87
N ASP A 46 7.16 -2.84 -15.82
CA ASP A 46 8.53 -2.91 -16.31
C ASP A 46 9.41 -1.90 -15.58
N ILE A 47 10.67 -2.27 -15.34
CA ILE A 47 11.67 -1.38 -14.76
C ILE A 47 12.41 -0.71 -15.93
N CYS A 48 12.27 0.61 -16.03
CA CYS A 48 13.08 1.44 -16.90
C CYS A 48 14.34 1.88 -16.15
N ALA A 49 15.51 1.56 -16.69
CA ALA A 49 16.79 2.01 -16.17
C ALA A 49 17.54 2.79 -17.26
N ALA A 50 17.93 4.02 -16.96
CA ALA A 50 18.73 4.86 -17.83
C ALA A 50 19.98 5.31 -17.07
N ILE A 51 21.15 5.16 -17.71
CA ILE A 51 22.44 5.36 -17.06
C ILE A 51 23.35 6.13 -18.01
N ARG A 52 23.92 7.23 -17.51
CA ARG A 52 24.93 8.02 -18.21
C ARG A 52 26.31 7.61 -17.68
N THR A 53 27.22 7.26 -18.59
CA THR A 53 28.58 6.84 -18.28
C THR A 53 29.60 7.73 -18.99
N ARG A 54 30.80 7.89 -18.41
CA ARG A 54 31.89 8.68 -19.00
C ARG A 54 32.56 8.00 -20.19
N GLN A 55 32.58 6.67 -20.18
CA GLN A 55 33.09 5.84 -21.26
C GLN A 55 32.12 4.70 -21.55
N PRO A 56 32.11 4.13 -22.77
CA PRO A 56 31.28 2.98 -23.09
C PRO A 56 31.68 1.78 -22.22
N VAL A 57 30.95 1.54 -21.14
CA VAL A 57 31.17 0.37 -20.27
C VAL A 57 30.33 -0.79 -20.80
N ALA A 58 30.96 -1.69 -21.56
CA ALA A 58 30.28 -2.85 -22.15
C ALA A 58 29.59 -3.76 -21.12
N ASP A 59 30.12 -3.82 -19.89
CA ASP A 59 29.65 -4.73 -18.84
C ASP A 59 28.66 -4.12 -17.85
N ILE A 60 28.27 -2.85 -18.02
CA ILE A 60 27.41 -2.19 -17.03
C ILE A 60 26.00 -2.78 -17.03
N LEU A 61 25.47 -3.14 -18.20
CA LEU A 61 24.19 -3.82 -18.36
C LEU A 61 24.17 -5.18 -17.64
N ASN A 62 25.24 -5.97 -17.80
CA ASN A 62 25.42 -7.25 -17.10
C ASN A 62 25.49 -7.06 -15.58
N LEU A 63 26.22 -6.04 -15.12
CA LEU A 63 26.32 -5.73 -13.69
C LEU A 63 24.98 -5.28 -13.09
N ILE A 64 24.20 -4.46 -13.81
CA ILE A 64 22.86 -4.04 -13.38
C ILE A 64 21.93 -5.25 -13.32
N GLN A 65 21.93 -6.08 -14.36
CA GLN A 65 21.10 -7.27 -14.44
C GLN A 65 21.40 -8.22 -13.27
N GLN A 66 22.68 -8.54 -13.03
CA GLN A 66 23.10 -9.37 -11.90
C GLN A 66 22.68 -8.78 -10.55
N ARG A 67 22.73 -7.45 -10.38
CA ARG A 67 22.34 -6.77 -9.13
C ARG A 67 20.82 -6.73 -8.93
N LEU A 68 20.05 -6.62 -10.01
CA LEU A 68 18.60 -6.71 -9.99
C LEU A 68 18.15 -8.14 -9.67
N ASP A 69 18.73 -9.13 -10.34
CA ASP A 69 18.42 -10.55 -10.14
C ASP A 69 18.77 -11.03 -8.73
N ALA A 70 20.00 -10.74 -8.25
CA ALA A 70 20.43 -11.09 -6.90
C ALA A 70 19.59 -10.42 -5.79
N ARG A 71 18.84 -9.35 -6.11
CA ARG A 71 17.93 -8.70 -5.15
C ARG A 71 16.50 -9.21 -5.29
N ALA A 72 16.05 -9.59 -6.48
CA ALA A 72 14.80 -10.32 -6.66
C ALA A 72 14.80 -11.63 -5.85
N GLU A 73 15.96 -12.32 -5.80
CA GLU A 73 16.15 -13.52 -4.98
C GLU A 73 16.14 -13.24 -3.47
N ARG A 74 16.68 -12.10 -3.03
CA ARG A 74 16.72 -11.70 -1.60
C ARG A 74 15.40 -11.19 -1.05
N TYR A 75 14.37 -10.96 -1.88
CA TYR A 75 13.03 -10.62 -1.41
C TYR A 75 12.21 -11.85 -0.96
N CYS A 76 12.82 -13.05 -0.94
CA CYS A 76 12.30 -14.26 -0.30
C CYS A 76 13.14 -14.73 0.91
N PRO A 77 13.35 -13.96 2.00
CA PRO A 77 13.82 -14.53 3.25
C PRO A 77 12.63 -14.98 4.09
N GLY A 78 12.64 -16.27 4.45
CA GLY A 78 11.67 -16.91 5.32
C GLY A 78 11.56 -16.27 6.70
N ALA A 79 10.39 -16.50 7.28
CA ALA A 79 10.02 -16.14 8.63
C ALA A 79 11.02 -16.70 9.67
N GLU A 80 11.68 -15.80 10.40
CA GLU A 80 12.27 -16.14 11.69
C GLU A 80 11.48 -15.46 12.82
N GLN A 81 11.11 -16.30 13.77
CA GLN A 81 10.17 -16.09 14.86
C GLN A 81 10.86 -15.39 16.04
N ARG A 82 10.18 -14.43 16.69
CA ARG A 82 10.36 -14.13 18.13
C ARG A 82 9.03 -13.71 18.79
N PRO A 83 8.88 -13.92 20.12
CA PRO A 83 7.62 -14.33 20.73
C PRO A 83 6.77 -13.20 21.35
N ALA A 84 5.55 -13.59 21.70
CA ALA A 84 4.35 -12.83 22.05
C ALA A 84 4.38 -11.93 23.29
N SER A 85 3.48 -10.94 23.34
CA SER A 85 2.46 -10.81 24.41
C SER A 85 1.56 -9.58 24.20
N ALA A 86 0.25 -9.75 24.45
CA ALA A 86 -0.67 -8.85 25.16
C ALA A 86 -2.13 -9.04 24.71
N LYS A 87 -2.97 -9.22 25.73
CA LYS A 87 -4.42 -9.44 25.72
C LYS A 87 -5.16 -8.11 25.50
N GLY A 88 -6.23 -8.15 24.73
CA GLY A 88 -7.16 -7.04 24.52
C GLY A 88 -7.99 -7.23 23.24
N ALA A 89 -9.21 -7.74 23.38
CA ALA A 89 -10.26 -7.74 22.36
C ALA A 89 -11.30 -6.66 22.76
N PRO A 90 -12.04 -5.99 21.84
CA PRO A 90 -12.69 -6.60 20.68
C PRO A 90 -12.57 -5.75 19.39
N LEU A 91 -11.46 -5.93 18.68
CA LEU A 91 -11.33 -5.74 17.22
C LEU A 91 -10.20 -6.65 16.70
N GLY A 92 -9.21 -6.90 17.56
CA GLY A 92 -8.08 -7.81 17.32
C GLY A 92 -8.46 -9.29 17.17
N GLU A 93 -9.63 -9.74 17.65
CA GLU A 93 -10.05 -11.15 17.54
C GLU A 93 -10.43 -11.55 16.11
N ARG A 94 -10.82 -10.62 15.23
CA ARG A 94 -11.05 -10.93 13.80
C ARG A 94 -9.78 -10.87 12.95
N LEU A 95 -8.65 -10.48 13.53
CA LEU A 95 -7.38 -10.27 12.82
C LEU A 95 -6.23 -11.17 13.31
N ARG A 96 -6.45 -11.95 14.37
CA ARG A 96 -5.43 -12.84 14.95
C ARG A 96 -5.70 -14.32 14.66
N GLU A 97 -5.52 -14.71 13.41
CA GLU A 97 -5.11 -16.08 13.09
C GLU A 97 -4.10 -16.05 11.93
N THR A 98 -2.81 -16.13 12.28
CA THR A 98 -1.73 -16.34 11.33
C THR A 98 -1.13 -17.74 11.52
N ALA A 99 -0.80 -18.32 10.36
CA ALA A 99 0.14 -19.41 10.11
C ALA A 99 -0.40 -20.86 10.22
N GLY A 100 -0.56 -21.46 9.04
CA GLY A 100 -0.75 -22.90 8.87
C GLY A 100 -0.81 -23.34 7.40
N GLY A 101 0.01 -22.80 6.50
CA GLY A 101 0.00 -23.24 5.10
C GLY A 101 1.09 -22.57 4.25
N LYS A 102 1.96 -23.39 3.66
CA LYS A 102 3.05 -22.97 2.77
C LYS A 102 2.52 -22.12 1.60
N PRO A 103 3.03 -20.91 1.34
CA PRO A 103 2.70 -20.18 0.13
C PRO A 103 3.71 -20.55 -0.98
N GLY A 104 3.37 -21.56 -1.79
CA GLY A 104 3.90 -21.66 -3.15
C GLY A 104 3.13 -20.68 -4.03
N ALA A 105 3.65 -19.46 -4.21
CA ALA A 105 2.98 -18.41 -4.97
C ALA A 105 3.64 -18.24 -6.36
N ASP A 106 2.94 -18.72 -7.39
CA ASP A 106 3.18 -18.34 -8.78
C ASP A 106 2.80 -16.85 -8.97
N LEU A 107 3.82 -15.98 -8.94
CA LEU A 107 3.70 -14.52 -8.75
C LEU A 107 3.62 -13.71 -10.06
N ARG A 108 3.27 -14.30 -11.22
CA ARG A 108 3.31 -13.60 -12.52
C ARG A 108 1.98 -13.23 -13.19
N ARG A 109 0.80 -13.57 -12.65
CA ARG A 109 -0.49 -13.20 -13.26
C ARG A 109 -1.23 -12.11 -12.49
N ARG A 110 -1.65 -11.06 -13.21
CA ARG A 110 -2.50 -9.92 -12.76
C ARG A 110 -3.83 -10.33 -12.07
N GLY A 111 -4.22 -11.61 -12.08
CA GLY A 111 -5.40 -12.14 -11.39
C GLY A 111 -5.14 -12.90 -10.09
N VAL A 112 -3.90 -13.33 -9.80
CA VAL A 112 -3.62 -14.17 -8.62
C VAL A 112 -3.85 -13.39 -7.33
N ARG A 113 -3.55 -12.08 -7.33
CA ARG A 113 -3.70 -11.20 -6.16
C ARG A 113 -5.17 -10.99 -5.76
N ALA A 114 -6.06 -10.79 -6.73
CA ALA A 114 -7.50 -10.67 -6.47
C ALA A 114 -8.12 -12.02 -6.07
N GLY A 115 -7.64 -13.13 -6.66
CA GLY A 115 -8.07 -14.48 -6.29
C GLY A 115 -7.72 -14.83 -4.84
N VAL A 116 -6.49 -14.55 -4.39
CA VAL A 116 -6.08 -14.78 -3.00
C VAL A 116 -6.85 -13.88 -2.03
N ALA A 117 -7.10 -12.61 -2.40
CA ALA A 117 -7.95 -11.73 -1.61
C ALA A 117 -9.37 -12.31 -1.48
N ARG A 118 -9.93 -12.82 -2.58
CA ARG A 118 -11.25 -13.44 -2.57
C ARG A 118 -11.31 -14.66 -1.65
N GLN A 119 -10.32 -15.54 -1.71
CA GLN A 119 -10.22 -16.71 -0.82
C GLN A 119 -10.13 -16.30 0.66
N GLY A 120 -9.39 -15.24 0.98
CA GLY A 120 -9.33 -14.67 2.32
C GLY A 120 -10.70 -14.22 2.82
N LEU A 121 -11.44 -13.48 1.99
CA LEU A 121 -12.79 -13.00 2.31
C LEU A 121 -13.79 -14.16 2.44
N GLU A 122 -13.72 -15.17 1.57
CA GLU A 122 -14.55 -16.38 1.64
C GLU A 122 -14.28 -17.20 2.92
N SER A 123 -13.07 -17.08 3.46
CA SER A 123 -12.70 -17.66 4.76
C SER A 123 -13.06 -16.77 5.96
N GLY A 124 -13.85 -15.71 5.75
CA GLY A 124 -14.30 -14.81 6.82
C GLY A 124 -13.25 -13.81 7.31
N LYS A 125 -12.17 -13.58 6.54
CA LYS A 125 -11.04 -12.73 6.96
C LYS A 125 -11.09 -11.35 6.32
N ASN A 126 -10.65 -10.33 7.05
CA ASN A 126 -10.32 -9.04 6.47
C ASN A 126 -9.06 -9.16 5.59
N VAL A 127 -8.95 -8.32 4.57
CA VAL A 127 -7.84 -8.40 3.60
C VAL A 127 -7.16 -7.06 3.45
N MET A 128 -5.82 -7.08 3.44
CA MET A 128 -5.00 -5.95 2.99
C MET A 128 -4.30 -6.32 1.68
N LEU A 129 -4.55 -5.53 0.65
CA LEU A 129 -3.89 -5.57 -0.64
C LEU A 129 -2.87 -4.44 -0.72
N PHE A 130 -1.65 -4.72 -0.26
CA PHE A 130 -0.50 -3.84 -0.48
C PHE A 130 -0.18 -3.70 -1.98
N SER A 131 -0.39 -4.77 -2.73
CA SER A 131 -0.13 -4.82 -4.15
C SER A 131 -1.02 -3.88 -4.96
N ASP A 132 -0.42 -3.22 -5.95
CA ASP A 132 -1.12 -2.50 -7.01
C ASP A 132 -1.43 -3.45 -8.21
N ASN A 133 -2.00 -2.88 -9.27
CA ASN A 133 -2.36 -3.50 -10.55
C ASN A 133 -3.52 -4.50 -10.50
N VAL A 134 -4.45 -4.31 -9.56
CA VAL A 134 -5.76 -4.96 -9.59
C VAL A 134 -6.73 -4.12 -10.44
N PRO A 135 -7.44 -4.71 -11.41
CA PRO A 135 -8.46 -4.00 -12.20
C PRO A 135 -9.55 -3.37 -11.34
N LEU A 136 -10.07 -2.20 -11.75
CA LEU A 136 -11.09 -1.45 -11.01
C LEU A 136 -12.33 -2.30 -10.70
N GLU A 137 -12.84 -3.05 -11.69
CA GLU A 137 -14.01 -3.91 -11.51
C GLU A 137 -13.77 -4.99 -10.44
N GLN A 138 -12.56 -5.55 -10.38
CA GLN A 138 -12.21 -6.55 -9.37
C GLN A 138 -12.06 -5.92 -7.99
N GLU A 139 -11.43 -4.75 -7.89
CA GLU A 139 -11.38 -3.98 -6.63
C GLU A 139 -12.79 -3.73 -6.10
N ARG A 140 -13.67 -3.20 -6.94
CA ARG A 140 -15.06 -2.90 -6.58
C ARG A 140 -15.79 -4.17 -6.12
N ALA A 141 -15.67 -5.25 -6.88
CA ALA A 141 -16.31 -6.53 -6.53
C ALA A 141 -15.82 -7.10 -5.19
N LEU A 142 -14.50 -7.01 -4.91
CA LEU A 142 -13.94 -7.45 -3.63
C LEU A 142 -14.44 -6.61 -2.45
N LYS A 143 -14.43 -5.27 -2.59
CA LYS A 143 -14.90 -4.34 -1.56
C LYS A 143 -16.39 -4.49 -1.28
N GLN A 144 -17.19 -4.64 -2.34
CA GLN A 144 -18.62 -4.89 -2.25
C GLN A 144 -18.89 -6.20 -1.51
N TYR A 145 -18.23 -7.29 -1.90
CA TYR A 145 -18.38 -8.59 -1.25
C TYR A 145 -18.01 -8.56 0.23
N ALA A 146 -16.93 -7.85 0.57
CA ALA A 146 -16.48 -7.68 1.94
C ALA A 146 -17.51 -6.91 2.77
N ARG A 147 -18.00 -5.78 2.25
CA ARG A 147 -19.00 -4.94 2.92
C ARG A 147 -20.29 -5.70 3.22
N GLU A 148 -20.79 -6.49 2.27
CA GLU A 148 -21.97 -7.36 2.45
C GLU A 148 -21.82 -8.39 3.57
N ARG A 149 -20.58 -8.70 3.98
CA ARG A 149 -20.25 -9.67 5.03
C ARG A 149 -19.70 -9.05 6.31
N GLY A 150 -19.73 -7.72 6.42
CA GLY A 150 -19.12 -7.02 7.56
C GLY A 150 -17.61 -7.25 7.67
N LEU A 151 -16.94 -7.42 6.53
CA LEU A 151 -15.49 -7.52 6.38
C LEU A 151 -14.94 -6.26 5.71
N LEU A 152 -13.64 -6.03 5.87
CA LEU A 152 -12.92 -4.91 5.30
C LEU A 152 -11.88 -5.38 4.28
N VAL A 153 -11.83 -4.68 3.14
CA VAL A 153 -10.73 -4.76 2.17
C VAL A 153 -9.98 -3.43 2.18
N MET A 154 -8.73 -3.46 2.61
CA MET A 154 -7.79 -2.34 2.55
C MET A 154 -6.96 -2.45 1.27
N GLY A 155 -7.16 -1.55 0.30
CA GLY A 155 -6.46 -1.63 -0.98
C GLY A 155 -7.36 -2.08 -2.12
N PRO A 156 -6.83 -2.33 -3.33
CA PRO A 156 -5.41 -2.41 -3.72
C PRO A 156 -4.63 -1.11 -3.56
N ASP A 157 -3.30 -1.22 -3.68
CA ASP A 157 -2.36 -0.11 -3.45
C ASP A 157 -2.53 0.52 -2.05
N CYS A 158 -2.71 -0.32 -1.03
CA CYS A 158 -2.72 0.11 0.36
C CYS A 158 -1.31 0.00 0.95
N GLY A 159 -0.55 1.10 0.87
CA GLY A 159 0.85 1.14 1.32
C GLY A 159 1.06 1.19 2.84
N THR A 160 0.05 1.64 3.60
CA THR A 160 0.19 1.94 5.02
C THR A 160 -1.09 1.60 5.77
N ALA A 161 -0.96 0.78 6.81
CA ALA A 161 -1.98 0.63 7.84
C ALA A 161 -1.35 0.21 9.18
N ALA A 162 -2.03 0.52 10.28
CA ALA A 162 -1.71 0.04 11.61
C ALA A 162 -3.00 -0.33 12.35
N ILE A 163 -3.22 -1.59 12.66
CA ILE A 163 -4.48 -2.04 13.28
C ILE A 163 -4.19 -2.64 14.65
N ALA A 164 -4.73 -2.04 15.72
CA ALA A 164 -4.49 -2.48 17.10
C ALA A 164 -2.99 -2.53 17.44
N GLY A 165 -2.25 -1.51 16.98
CA GLY A 165 -0.78 -1.43 17.09
C GLY A 165 0.01 -2.36 16.17
N ALA A 166 -0.63 -3.27 15.42
CA ALA A 166 0.08 -4.13 14.48
C ALA A 166 0.44 -3.36 13.19
N PRO A 167 1.73 -3.23 12.84
CA PRO A 167 2.16 -2.54 11.62
C PRO A 167 1.86 -3.40 10.39
N LEU A 168 1.26 -2.81 9.37
CA LEU A 168 1.02 -3.47 8.08
C LEU A 168 1.63 -2.65 6.95
N ALA A 169 2.50 -3.29 6.16
CA ALA A 169 3.34 -2.66 5.14
C ALA A 169 4.21 -1.51 5.71
N PHE A 170 4.14 -0.30 5.15
CA PHE A 170 4.92 0.84 5.63
C PHE A 170 4.16 1.55 6.75
N ALA A 171 4.52 1.26 8.00
CA ALA A 171 3.88 1.82 9.19
C ALA A 171 4.91 2.34 10.20
N ASN A 172 4.46 3.26 11.05
CA ASN A 172 5.24 3.85 12.13
C ASN A 172 4.89 3.19 13.47
N ILE A 173 5.82 3.21 14.42
CA ILE A 173 5.50 2.91 15.83
C ILE A 173 4.82 4.16 16.38
N LEU A 174 3.55 4.03 16.77
CA LEU A 174 2.71 5.15 17.20
C LEU A 174 2.34 4.98 18.68
N PRO A 175 2.29 6.07 19.46
CA PRO A 175 1.70 6.03 20.80
C PRO A 175 0.24 5.57 20.75
N ALA A 176 -0.17 4.78 21.73
CA ALA A 176 -1.58 4.45 21.90
C ALA A 176 -2.36 5.71 22.31
N GLY A 177 -3.54 5.90 21.75
CA GLY A 177 -4.44 7.01 22.11
C GLY A 177 -5.86 6.75 21.63
N CYS A 178 -6.63 7.82 21.44
CA CYS A 178 -8.07 7.74 21.13
C CYS A 178 -8.45 8.20 19.71
N ILE A 179 -7.45 8.49 18.85
CA ILE A 179 -7.68 8.98 17.49
C ILE A 179 -7.68 7.79 16.53
N GLY A 180 -8.83 7.50 15.92
CA GLY A 180 -8.94 6.58 14.81
C GLY A 180 -8.65 7.29 13.49
N VAL A 181 -7.70 6.80 12.70
CA VAL A 181 -7.30 7.40 11.44
C VAL A 181 -7.77 6.54 10.27
N ILE A 182 -8.38 7.18 9.26
CA ILE A 182 -8.72 6.56 7.98
C ILE A 182 -7.99 7.33 6.87
N GLY A 183 -7.44 6.63 5.88
CA GLY A 183 -6.89 7.34 4.73
C GLY A 183 -6.79 6.58 3.43
N ALA A 184 -6.95 7.33 2.34
CA ALA A 184 -6.69 6.87 0.96
C ALA A 184 -5.35 7.45 0.44
N SER A 185 -4.37 7.58 1.33
CA SER A 185 -3.01 8.06 1.04
C SER A 185 -2.02 7.46 2.05
N GLY A 186 -1.08 6.64 1.58
CA GLY A 186 -0.10 5.98 2.46
C GLY A 186 0.74 6.97 3.26
N THR A 187 1.52 7.80 2.56
CA THR A 187 2.33 8.86 3.20
C THR A 187 1.48 9.91 3.90
N GLY A 188 0.25 10.16 3.44
CA GLY A 188 -0.69 11.05 4.13
C GLY A 188 -1.07 10.53 5.52
N ILE A 189 -1.29 9.22 5.66
CA ILE A 189 -1.50 8.58 6.96
C ILE A 189 -0.24 8.69 7.83
N GLN A 190 0.94 8.40 7.26
CA GLN A 190 2.19 8.46 8.01
C GLN A 190 2.46 9.88 8.55
N GLU A 191 2.28 10.90 7.72
CA GLU A 191 2.47 12.29 8.13
C GLU A 191 1.46 12.71 9.18
N LEU A 192 0.16 12.44 8.96
CA LEU A 192 -0.89 12.77 9.92
C LEU A 192 -0.63 12.13 11.28
N THR A 193 -0.29 10.84 11.31
CA THR A 193 -0.02 10.11 12.55
C THR A 193 1.29 10.55 13.22
N SER A 194 2.30 10.93 12.44
CA SER A 194 3.53 11.54 12.95
C SER A 194 3.25 12.88 13.65
N GLN A 195 2.42 13.75 13.04
CA GLN A 195 2.02 15.01 13.65
C GLN A 195 1.20 14.81 14.92
N VAL A 196 0.28 13.84 14.94
CA VAL A 196 -0.48 13.45 16.14
C VAL A 196 0.47 13.07 17.28
N ALA A 197 1.47 12.22 16.99
CA ALA A 197 2.47 11.82 17.97
C ALA A 197 3.33 13.00 18.45
N LEU A 198 3.75 13.89 17.54
CA LEU A 198 4.52 15.09 17.86
C LEU A 198 3.76 16.04 18.80
N LEU A 199 2.43 16.09 18.66
CA LEU A 199 1.53 16.86 19.54
C LEU A 199 1.19 16.13 20.86
N GLY A 200 1.88 15.03 21.17
CA GLY A 200 1.71 14.28 22.41
C GLY A 200 0.43 13.45 22.49
N GLN A 201 -0.22 13.19 21.35
CA GLN A 201 -1.41 12.35 21.25
C GLN A 201 -1.07 10.99 20.63
N GLY A 202 -2.04 10.08 20.60
CA GLY A 202 -1.87 8.73 20.06
C GLY A 202 -3.07 8.26 19.25
N VAL A 203 -2.92 7.13 18.57
CA VAL A 203 -3.95 6.55 17.72
C VAL A 203 -4.45 5.21 18.25
N THR A 204 -5.69 4.86 17.91
CA THR A 204 -6.21 3.49 18.07
C THR A 204 -5.80 2.63 16.87
N HIS A 205 -6.15 3.12 15.68
CA HIS A 205 -5.96 2.46 14.40
C HIS A 205 -5.61 3.51 13.34
N ALA A 206 -4.87 3.08 12.32
CA ALA A 206 -4.68 3.80 11.07
C ALA A 206 -5.06 2.87 9.90
N ILE A 207 -6.23 3.10 9.30
CA ILE A 207 -6.84 2.23 8.30
C ILE A 207 -6.58 2.80 6.90
N GLY A 208 -5.73 2.14 6.13
CA GLY A 208 -5.49 2.46 4.73
C GLY A 208 -6.54 1.85 3.80
N LEU A 209 -7.10 2.65 2.87
CA LEU A 209 -8.23 2.24 2.02
C LEU A 209 -7.82 1.74 0.63
N GLY A 210 -6.62 2.09 0.18
CA GLY A 210 -6.21 2.05 -1.22
C GLY A 210 -6.47 3.36 -1.95
N GLY A 211 -5.54 3.78 -2.82
CA GLY A 211 -5.53 5.12 -3.40
C GLY A 211 -6.74 5.49 -4.26
N ARG A 212 -7.50 4.50 -4.74
CA ARG A 212 -8.65 4.69 -5.63
C ARG A 212 -10.01 4.54 -4.93
N ASP A 213 -10.03 4.27 -3.63
CA ASP A 213 -11.28 3.97 -2.92
C ASP A 213 -12.32 5.10 -3.07
N LEU A 214 -11.88 6.35 -3.05
CA LEU A 214 -12.73 7.53 -3.15
C LEU A 214 -13.00 8.02 -4.58
N SER A 215 -12.63 7.21 -5.58
CA SER A 215 -13.03 7.44 -6.96
C SER A 215 -14.52 7.17 -7.16
N GLN A 216 -15.11 7.78 -8.18
CA GLN A 216 -16.52 7.57 -8.52
C GLN A 216 -16.81 6.09 -8.86
N GLN A 217 -15.86 5.39 -9.48
CA GLN A 217 -16.01 4.00 -9.89
C GLN A 217 -16.09 3.03 -8.70
N ILE A 218 -15.29 3.28 -7.66
CA ILE A 218 -15.27 2.44 -6.45
C ILE A 218 -16.35 2.88 -5.45
N GLY A 219 -16.58 4.18 -5.28
CA GLY A 219 -17.68 4.72 -4.47
C GLY A 219 -17.42 4.79 -2.97
N GLY A 220 -16.17 4.71 -2.51
CA GLY A 220 -15.81 4.86 -1.10
C GLY A 220 -16.26 3.69 -0.22
N LEU A 221 -16.37 2.49 -0.78
CA LEU A 221 -16.90 1.32 -0.08
C LEU A 221 -16.09 1.00 1.19
N SER A 222 -14.75 1.00 1.10
CA SER A 222 -13.91 0.73 2.25
C SER A 222 -13.89 1.90 3.22
N ALA A 223 -13.97 3.15 2.74
CA ALA A 223 -14.10 4.32 3.60
C ALA A 223 -15.36 4.24 4.49
N LEU A 224 -16.50 3.88 3.90
CA LEU A 224 -17.76 3.72 4.65
C LEU A 224 -17.66 2.59 5.68
N THR A 225 -17.10 1.45 5.30
CA THR A 225 -16.90 0.33 6.24
C THR A 225 -15.92 0.69 7.36
N ALA A 226 -14.82 1.39 7.06
CA ALA A 226 -13.86 1.84 8.05
C ALA A 226 -14.47 2.85 9.03
N LEU A 227 -15.32 3.77 8.54
CA LEU A 227 -16.07 4.72 9.37
C LEU A 227 -17.00 3.99 10.33
N GLU A 228 -17.77 3.02 9.84
CA GLU A 228 -18.66 2.18 10.66
C GLU A 228 -17.88 1.39 11.72
N MET A 229 -16.73 0.83 11.36
CA MET A 229 -15.88 0.08 12.29
C MET A 229 -15.29 0.96 13.39
N LEU A 230 -14.77 2.15 13.06
CA LEU A 230 -14.23 3.08 14.05
C LEU A 230 -15.32 3.68 14.93
N ALA A 231 -16.53 3.91 14.40
CA ALA A 231 -17.66 4.37 15.19
C ALA A 231 -18.11 3.34 16.24
N ALA A 232 -17.98 2.05 15.93
CA ALA A 232 -18.28 0.96 16.87
C ALA A 232 -17.13 0.68 17.85
N ASP A 233 -15.93 1.22 17.61
CA ASP A 233 -14.78 1.06 18.51
C ASP A 233 -14.85 2.05 19.67
N ALA A 234 -15.12 1.53 20.87
CA ALA A 234 -15.21 2.33 22.08
C ALA A 234 -13.92 3.10 22.43
N GLN A 235 -12.75 2.69 21.91
CA GLN A 235 -11.49 3.39 22.13
C GLN A 235 -11.32 4.60 21.19
N SER A 236 -11.94 4.58 20.02
CA SER A 236 -11.87 5.64 19.03
C SER A 236 -12.86 6.77 19.37
N LYS A 237 -12.34 7.86 19.96
CA LYS A 237 -13.14 9.04 20.36
C LYS A 237 -13.13 10.16 19.33
N VAL A 238 -12.11 10.20 18.49
CA VAL A 238 -11.96 11.16 17.40
C VAL A 238 -11.60 10.40 16.13
N ILE A 239 -12.27 10.72 15.02
CA ILE A 239 -11.92 10.15 13.72
C ILE A 239 -11.26 11.24 12.87
N ALA A 240 -10.03 10.96 12.42
CA ALA A 240 -9.33 11.80 11.45
C ALA A 240 -9.30 11.10 10.08
N PHE A 241 -9.57 11.85 9.02
CA PHE A 241 -9.66 11.31 7.66
C PHE A 241 -8.75 12.08 6.70
N VAL A 242 -7.90 11.36 5.95
CA VAL A 242 -6.94 11.96 5.01
C VAL A 242 -6.99 11.32 3.62
N SER A 243 -7.18 12.13 2.59
CA SER A 243 -7.17 11.67 1.20
C SER A 243 -6.84 12.82 0.24
N LYS A 244 -6.58 12.47 -1.02
CA LYS A 244 -6.73 13.42 -2.13
C LYS A 244 -8.21 13.87 -2.22
N PRO A 245 -8.51 15.02 -2.85
CA PRO A 245 -9.89 15.43 -3.12
C PRO A 245 -10.67 14.31 -3.81
N PRO A 246 -11.76 13.80 -3.21
CA PRO A 246 -12.57 12.72 -3.79
C PRO A 246 -13.45 13.21 -4.94
N ALA A 247 -14.06 12.29 -5.68
CA ALA A 247 -15.14 12.66 -6.61
C ALA A 247 -16.30 13.30 -5.84
N GLU A 248 -16.95 14.33 -6.40
CA GLU A 248 -17.93 15.15 -5.66
C GLU A 248 -19.10 14.33 -5.08
N SER A 249 -19.63 13.38 -5.85
CA SER A 249 -20.69 12.48 -5.37
C SER A 249 -20.24 11.64 -4.18
N VAL A 250 -19.03 11.08 -4.26
CA VAL A 250 -18.44 10.26 -3.17
C VAL A 250 -18.15 11.14 -1.95
N ARG A 251 -17.65 12.37 -2.16
CA ARG A 251 -17.43 13.36 -1.11
C ARG A 251 -18.69 13.57 -0.28
N GLN A 252 -19.82 13.81 -0.93
CA GLN A 252 -21.11 14.05 -0.28
C GLN A 252 -21.56 12.83 0.52
N THR A 253 -21.39 11.63 -0.04
CA THR A 253 -21.67 10.37 0.67
C THR A 253 -20.82 10.21 1.93
N ILE A 254 -19.50 10.40 1.83
CA ILE A 254 -18.57 10.25 2.97
C ILE A 254 -18.84 11.31 4.04
N ILE A 255 -19.03 12.58 3.68
CA ILE A 255 -19.37 13.64 4.64
C ILE A 255 -20.70 13.33 5.34
N SER A 256 -21.70 12.85 4.59
CA SER A 256 -22.99 12.47 5.17
C SER A 256 -22.85 11.29 6.12
N ALA A 257 -21.99 10.32 5.81
CA ALA A 257 -21.69 9.21 6.72
C ALA A 257 -21.00 9.71 8.00
N MET A 258 -19.97 10.56 7.89
CA MET A 258 -19.29 11.16 9.04
C MET A 258 -20.24 11.93 9.96
N LYS A 259 -21.17 12.71 9.39
CA LYS A 259 -22.16 13.48 10.16
C LYS A 259 -23.14 12.61 10.94
N LYS A 260 -23.39 11.37 10.49
CA LYS A 260 -24.27 10.42 11.19
C LYS A 260 -23.61 9.74 12.38
N LEU A 261 -22.28 9.88 12.52
CA LEU A 261 -21.53 9.31 13.64
C LEU A 261 -21.50 10.24 14.87
N VAL A 262 -21.99 11.47 14.71
CA VAL A 262 -22.07 12.52 15.75
C VAL A 262 -23.41 12.44 16.47
#